data_AF-A5DID5-F1
#
_entry.id   AF-A5DID5-F1
#
_cell.length_a   1.000
_cell.length_b   1.000
_cell.length_c   1.000
_cell.angle_alpha   90.00
_cell.angle_beta   90.00
_cell.angle_gamma   90.00
#
_symmetry.space_group_name_H-M   'P 1'
#
loop_
_entity.id
_entity.type
_entity.pdbx_description
1 polymer ?
#
loop_
_entity_poly.entity_id
_entity_poly.type
_entity_poly.pdbx_seq_one_letter_code
_entity_poly.pdbx_strand_id
1 'polypeptide(L)'
;METLRDMEAPELGDLVHNNRMGNVLYSLVGKFPYLEIDAEIFPITSNVMRIHVDLSPDFVWDERYHGNAQIFWVTIEESDKSEILHIEKFILNKKQMRSPHELNFMIPVGDPAPPQIVVRVLSDSWIGSETVHTISFQHLVKPNNETVRTNLLRLQPLPISALHDSQVEAIYGSKFRYFNPMQTMTFHSLYNSNSSVFVGSPTGSGKTVVAELAIWHAFKEFPGSKVVYIAPMKALVRERVDDWRARIQANTKHKLVELTGDSLPEAREVREADIIITTPEKFDGISR
;
A
#
# COMPACT_ATOMS: atom_id res chain seq x y z
N MET A 1 -8.20 24.26 29.41
CA MET A 1 -9.53 23.90 28.90
C MET A 1 -9.96 22.54 29.41
N GLU A 2 -9.11 21.51 29.30
CA GLU A 2 -9.41 20.14 29.79
C GLU A 2 -9.96 20.11 31.23
N THR A 3 -9.27 20.76 32.17
CA THR A 3 -9.74 20.85 33.57
C THR A 3 -11.12 21.48 33.74
N LEU A 4 -11.55 22.38 32.84
CA LEU A 4 -12.89 22.97 32.89
C LEU A 4 -13.95 22.04 32.29
N ARG A 5 -13.57 21.12 31.39
CA ARG A 5 -14.47 20.16 30.75
C ARG A 5 -14.81 19.00 31.68
N ASP A 6 -13.90 18.64 32.57
CA ASP A 6 -14.10 17.61 33.59
C ASP A 6 -14.99 18.09 34.77
N MET A 7 -15.23 19.40 34.87
CA MET A 7 -16.00 19.99 35.96
C MET A 7 -17.50 19.97 35.70
N GLU A 8 -18.25 19.66 36.75
CA GLU A 8 -19.71 19.74 36.73
C GLU A 8 -20.19 21.19 36.84
N ALA A 9 -21.43 21.45 36.42
CA ALA A 9 -22.01 22.80 36.45
C ALA A 9 -21.92 23.51 37.82
N PRO A 10 -22.15 22.85 38.98
CA PRO A 10 -21.97 23.47 40.29
C PRO A 10 -20.52 23.87 40.58
N GLU A 11 -19.56 23.03 40.21
CA GLU A 11 -18.12 23.26 40.42
C GLU A 11 -17.62 24.45 39.60
N LEU A 12 -18.09 24.56 38.34
CA LEU A 12 -17.83 25.73 37.50
C LEU A 12 -18.41 27.01 38.12
N GLY A 13 -19.59 26.92 38.74
CA GLY A 13 -20.23 28.04 39.44
C GLY A 13 -19.45 28.48 40.67
N ASP A 14 -18.97 27.53 41.47
CA ASP A 14 -18.14 27.79 42.65
C ASP A 14 -16.77 28.37 42.26
N LEU A 15 -16.16 27.89 41.17
CA LEU A 15 -14.88 28.36 40.64
C LEU A 15 -14.90 29.87 40.31
N VAL A 16 -16.02 30.36 39.77
CA VAL A 16 -16.19 31.80 39.46
C VAL A 16 -16.88 32.58 40.58
N HIS A 17 -17.11 31.96 41.75
CA HIS A 17 -17.86 32.52 42.87
C HIS A 17 -19.26 33.04 42.47
N ASN A 18 -19.90 32.37 41.51
CA ASN A 18 -21.23 32.70 41.01
C ASN A 18 -22.00 31.45 40.57
N ASN A 19 -22.65 30.81 41.54
CA ASN A 19 -23.34 29.52 41.35
C ASN A 19 -24.49 29.59 40.34
N ARG A 20 -25.07 30.78 40.12
CA ARG A 20 -26.12 30.97 39.10
C ARG A 20 -25.58 30.84 37.67
N MET A 21 -24.29 31.11 37.46
CA MET A 21 -23.64 31.04 36.15
C MET A 21 -23.10 29.65 35.82
N GLY A 22 -23.06 28.72 36.78
CA GLY A 22 -22.53 27.37 36.58
C GLY A 22 -23.10 26.64 35.37
N ASN A 23 -24.43 26.61 35.22
CA ASN A 23 -25.11 25.98 34.07
C ASN A 23 -24.79 26.66 32.73
N VAL A 24 -24.62 27.99 32.75
CA VAL A 24 -24.29 28.77 31.54
C VAL A 24 -22.86 28.44 31.12
N LEU A 25 -21.92 28.43 32.08
CA LEU A 25 -20.54 28.07 31.85
C LEU A 25 -20.41 26.63 31.35
N TYR A 26 -21.09 25.67 32.00
CA TYR A 26 -21.11 24.28 31.56
C TYR A 26 -21.58 24.15 30.10
N SER A 27 -22.66 24.83 29.73
CA SER A 27 -23.13 24.83 28.34
C SER A 27 -22.16 25.49 27.36
N LEU A 28 -21.40 26.51 27.78
CA LEU A 28 -20.43 27.19 26.91
C LEU A 28 -19.15 26.36 26.76
N VAL A 29 -18.67 25.76 27.84
CA VAL A 29 -17.51 24.85 27.83
C VAL A 29 -17.79 23.64 26.95
N GLY A 30 -18.98 23.03 27.07
CA GLY A 30 -19.37 21.90 26.22
C GLY A 30 -19.55 22.26 24.74
N LYS A 31 -19.66 23.54 24.40
CA LYS A 31 -19.71 24.03 23.00
C LYS A 31 -18.34 24.45 22.49
N PHE A 32 -17.34 24.58 23.34
CA PHE A 32 -16.01 25.00 22.91
C PHE A 32 -15.39 23.90 22.03
N PRO A 33 -14.92 24.19 20.80
CA PRO A 33 -14.40 23.16 19.91
C PRO A 33 -13.22 22.41 20.53
N TYR A 34 -13.34 21.09 20.56
CA TYR A 34 -12.30 20.20 21.06
C TYR A 34 -12.32 18.92 20.23
N LEU A 35 -11.15 18.48 19.80
CA LEU A 35 -10.96 17.23 19.09
C LEU A 35 -10.07 16.34 19.96
N GLU A 36 -10.55 15.16 20.30
CA GLU A 36 -9.72 14.11 20.88
C GLU A 36 -8.85 13.50 19.79
N ILE A 37 -7.61 13.19 20.15
CA ILE A 37 -6.61 12.62 19.25
C ILE A 37 -6.23 11.24 19.76
N ASP A 38 -6.52 10.22 18.98
CA ASP A 38 -5.90 8.90 19.12
C ASP A 38 -4.93 8.70 17.97
N ALA A 39 -3.71 8.25 18.26
CA ALA A 39 -2.65 8.20 17.27
C ALA A 39 -1.73 7.01 17.44
N GLU A 40 -1.51 6.28 16.34
CA GLU A 40 -0.66 5.09 16.30
C GLU A 40 0.41 5.22 15.21
N ILE A 41 1.54 4.55 15.42
CA ILE A 41 2.68 4.57 14.49
C ILE A 41 2.99 3.19 13.95
N PHE A 42 3.28 3.14 12.66
CA PHE A 42 3.59 1.93 11.90
C PHE A 42 4.89 2.15 11.12
N PRO A 43 6.01 1.56 11.56
CA PRO A 43 7.26 1.72 10.86
C PRO A 43 7.22 0.97 9.51
N ILE A 44 7.42 1.70 8.41
CA ILE A 44 7.38 1.13 7.05
C ILE A 44 8.80 0.74 6.59
N THR A 45 9.76 1.63 6.85
CA THR A 45 11.20 1.40 6.62
C THR A 45 12.00 1.95 7.79
N SER A 46 13.33 1.88 7.74
CA SER A 46 14.20 2.47 8.76
C SER A 46 14.02 3.99 8.92
N ASN A 47 13.58 4.67 7.85
CA ASN A 47 13.55 6.14 7.73
C ASN A 47 12.17 6.69 7.36
N VAL A 48 11.15 5.83 7.23
CA VAL A 48 9.78 6.24 6.89
C VAL A 48 8.81 5.54 7.83
N MET A 49 7.97 6.33 8.48
CA MET A 49 6.90 5.83 9.35
C MET A 49 5.56 6.30 8.81
N ARG A 50 4.58 5.41 8.87
CA ARG A 50 3.18 5.77 8.71
C ARG A 50 2.63 6.09 10.09
N ILE A 51 1.94 7.20 10.21
CA ILE A 51 1.21 7.54 11.42
C ILE A 51 -0.27 7.56 11.04
N HIS A 52 -1.06 6.92 11.89
CA HIS A 52 -2.50 6.81 11.80
C HIS A 52 -3.08 7.67 12.92
N VAL A 53 -3.97 8.60 12.60
CA VAL A 53 -4.61 9.48 13.58
C VAL A 53 -6.11 9.42 13.41
N ASP A 54 -6.79 9.11 14.50
CA ASP A 54 -8.23 9.20 14.62
C ASP A 54 -8.61 10.46 15.40
N LEU A 55 -9.31 11.37 14.74
CA LEU A 55 -9.82 12.60 15.34
C LEU A 55 -11.29 12.44 15.73
N SER A 56 -11.59 12.50 17.02
CA SER A 56 -12.96 12.38 17.55
C SER A 56 -13.48 13.75 18.00
N PRO A 57 -14.54 14.30 17.35
CA PRO A 57 -15.12 15.55 17.78
C PRO A 57 -15.84 15.41 19.13
N ASP A 58 -15.34 16.10 20.15
CA ASP A 58 -15.91 16.07 21.49
C ASP A 58 -16.36 17.48 21.90
N PHE A 59 -17.43 17.96 21.25
CA PHE A 59 -18.13 19.19 21.62
C PHE A 59 -19.53 19.22 21.02
N VAL A 60 -20.40 20.07 21.56
CA VAL A 60 -21.76 20.27 21.05
C VAL A 60 -21.76 21.33 19.96
N TRP A 61 -22.10 20.95 18.74
CA TRP A 61 -22.22 21.88 17.63
C TRP A 61 -23.40 22.85 17.81
N ASP A 62 -23.10 24.14 17.77
CA ASP A 62 -24.07 25.24 17.75
C ASP A 62 -23.83 26.14 16.54
N GLU A 63 -24.79 26.19 15.61
CA GLU A 63 -24.67 26.96 14.35
C GLU A 63 -24.47 28.46 14.57
N ARG A 64 -24.90 29.01 15.72
CA ARG A 64 -24.70 30.44 16.03
C ARG A 64 -23.23 30.77 16.28
N TYR A 65 -22.48 29.84 16.87
CA TYR A 65 -21.07 30.03 17.20
C TYR A 65 -20.14 29.41 16.15
N HIS A 66 -20.49 28.24 15.62
CA HIS A 66 -19.63 27.45 14.74
C HIS A 66 -19.93 27.64 13.25
N GLY A 67 -21.08 28.24 12.91
CA GLY A 67 -21.50 28.37 11.53
C GLY A 67 -21.64 27.02 10.81
N ASN A 68 -21.16 26.99 9.56
CA ASN A 68 -21.32 25.84 8.67
C ASN A 68 -20.19 24.80 8.79
N ALA A 69 -18.98 25.26 9.13
CA ALA A 69 -17.76 24.46 9.14
C ALA A 69 -16.77 25.02 10.16
N GLN A 70 -15.99 24.14 10.78
CA GLN A 70 -14.85 24.46 11.63
C GLN A 70 -13.59 23.91 10.97
N ILE A 71 -12.52 24.68 11.03
CA ILE A 71 -11.24 24.33 10.41
C ILE A 71 -10.24 24.08 11.53
N PHE A 72 -9.51 22.99 11.39
CA PHE A 72 -8.39 22.63 12.25
C PHE A 72 -7.15 22.38 11.40
N TRP A 73 -5.99 22.71 11.97
CA TRP A 73 -4.68 22.37 11.44
C TRP A 73 -4.14 21.19 12.25
N VAL A 74 -3.84 20.10 11.55
CA VAL A 74 -3.19 18.92 12.12
C VAL A 74 -1.70 19.03 11.77
N THR A 75 -0.85 19.18 12.77
CA THR A 75 0.61 19.22 12.62
C THR A 75 1.25 18.03 13.29
N ILE A 76 2.36 17.56 12.71
CA ILE A 76 3.25 16.59 13.33
C ILE A 76 4.58 17.28 13.55
N GLU A 77 5.00 17.32 14.81
CA GLU A 77 6.19 18.05 15.24
C GLU A 77 7.19 17.09 15.88
N GLU A 78 8.48 17.34 15.63
CA GLU A 78 9.56 16.72 16.42
C GLU A 78 9.70 17.46 17.76
N SER A 79 9.70 16.74 18.88
CA SER A 79 9.73 17.36 20.21
C SER A 79 10.96 18.23 20.49
N ASP A 80 12.10 17.86 19.91
CA ASP A 80 13.39 18.44 20.29
C ASP A 80 13.81 19.59 19.37
N LYS A 81 13.29 19.61 18.13
CA LYS A 81 13.69 20.59 17.10
C LYS A 81 12.61 21.59 16.74
N SER A 82 11.38 21.42 17.25
CA SER A 82 10.21 22.20 16.84
C SER A 82 10.04 22.26 15.32
N GLU A 83 10.43 21.18 14.63
CA GLU A 83 10.31 21.06 13.18
C GLU A 83 8.98 20.40 12.84
N ILE A 84 8.22 21.02 11.93
CA ILE A 84 6.96 20.47 11.43
C ILE A 84 7.29 19.47 10.32
N LEU A 85 7.05 18.19 10.60
CA LEU A 85 7.26 17.08 9.66
C LEU A 85 6.12 16.95 8.64
N HIS A 86 4.90 17.34 9.05
CA HIS A 86 3.71 17.32 8.21
C HIS A 86 2.71 18.35 8.71
N ILE A 87 1.93 18.92 7.79
CA ILE A 87 0.81 19.79 8.09
C ILE A 87 -0.37 19.46 7.16
N GLU A 88 -1.56 19.36 7.74
CA GLU A 88 -2.77 19.07 7.01
C GLU A 88 -3.95 19.88 7.53
N LYS A 89 -4.81 20.32 6.62
CA LYS A 89 -6.02 21.07 6.94
C LYS A 89 -7.20 20.10 7.07
N PHE A 90 -7.77 20.03 8.27
CA PHE A 90 -8.98 19.26 8.56
C PHE A 90 -10.20 20.19 8.62
N ILE A 91 -11.27 19.84 7.90
CA ILE A 91 -12.52 20.62 7.87
C ILE A 91 -13.64 19.75 8.43
N LEU A 92 -14.23 20.21 9.53
CA LEU A 92 -15.30 19.54 10.25
C LEU A 92 -16.62 20.28 10.05
N ASN A 93 -17.65 19.57 9.59
CA ASN A 93 -19.01 20.09 9.50
C ASN A 93 -19.93 19.40 10.50
N LYS A 94 -21.10 20.00 10.80
CA LYS A 94 -22.09 19.44 11.74
C LYS A 94 -22.48 17.98 11.46
N LYS A 95 -22.55 17.57 10.19
CA LYS A 95 -22.92 16.19 9.79
C LYS A 95 -21.84 15.16 10.17
N GLN A 96 -20.60 15.60 10.33
CA GLN A 96 -19.41 14.80 10.58
C GLN A 96 -19.12 14.62 12.08
N MET A 97 -19.93 15.19 12.97
CA MET A 97 -19.75 15.11 14.43
C MET A 97 -19.99 13.72 15.03
N ARG A 98 -20.56 12.77 14.27
CA ARG A 98 -21.04 11.48 14.81
C ARG A 98 -20.02 10.36 14.79
N SER A 99 -18.94 10.52 14.02
CA SER A 99 -17.93 9.48 13.81
C SER A 99 -16.54 10.07 13.94
N PRO A 100 -15.56 9.29 14.43
CA PRO A 100 -14.15 9.64 14.30
C PRO A 100 -13.74 9.83 12.84
N HIS A 101 -12.69 10.61 12.63
CA HIS A 101 -12.10 10.91 11.32
C HIS A 101 -10.69 10.36 11.25
N GLU A 102 -10.51 9.36 10.39
CA GLU A 102 -9.21 8.73 10.15
C GLU A 102 -8.36 9.58 9.20
N LEU A 103 -7.12 9.85 9.61
CA LEU A 103 -6.07 10.50 8.84
C LEU A 103 -4.84 9.60 8.81
N ASN A 104 -4.27 9.40 7.63
CA ASN A 104 -3.06 8.59 7.44
C ASN A 104 -2.00 9.40 6.71
N PHE A 105 -0.82 9.50 7.31
CA PHE A 105 0.30 10.24 6.74
C PHE A 105 1.60 9.46 6.86
N MET A 106 2.51 9.69 5.91
CA MET A 106 3.86 9.16 5.96
C MET A 106 4.83 10.27 6.30
N ILE A 107 5.59 10.11 7.38
CA ILE A 107 6.64 11.04 7.77
C ILE A 107 8.03 10.45 7.55
N PRO A 108 9.00 11.28 7.13
CA PRO A 108 10.40 10.91 7.24
C PRO A 108 10.81 10.89 8.71
N VAL A 109 11.66 9.95 9.08
CA VAL A 109 12.26 9.90 10.41
C VAL A 109 13.77 9.93 10.27
N GLY A 110 14.40 10.83 11.02
CA GLY A 110 15.84 10.99 11.06
C GLY A 110 16.59 9.73 11.52
N ASP A 111 17.89 9.77 11.30
CA ASP A 111 18.86 8.81 11.84
C ASP A 111 19.94 9.59 12.63
N PRO A 112 19.91 9.60 13.97
CA PRO A 112 19.01 8.84 14.85
C PRO A 112 17.55 9.35 14.85
N ALA A 113 16.62 8.47 15.21
CA ALA A 113 15.21 8.85 15.37
C ALA A 113 15.02 9.78 16.58
N PRO A 114 14.05 10.71 16.54
CA PRO A 114 13.70 11.50 17.71
C PRO A 114 13.16 10.62 18.84
N PRO A 115 13.25 11.07 20.10
CA PRO A 115 12.71 10.32 21.24
C PRO A 115 11.18 10.23 21.22
N GLN A 116 10.51 11.25 20.69
CA GLN A 116 9.07 11.31 20.55
C GLN A 116 8.68 12.28 19.44
N ILE A 117 7.45 12.13 18.95
CA ILE A 117 6.78 13.08 18.06
C ILE A 117 5.50 13.58 18.71
N VAL A 118 5.04 14.72 18.26
CA VAL A 118 3.86 15.40 18.81
C VAL A 118 2.86 15.61 17.68
N VAL A 119 1.68 15.00 17.80
CA VAL A 119 0.53 15.30 16.96
C VAL A 119 -0.24 16.44 17.63
N ARG A 120 -0.38 17.57 16.94
CA ARG A 120 -1.10 18.74 17.45
C ARG A 120 -2.25 19.08 16.53
N VAL A 121 -3.40 19.36 17.11
CA VAL A 121 -4.60 19.79 16.40
C VAL A 121 -5.02 21.14 16.93
N LEU A 122 -4.93 22.16 16.07
CA LEU A 122 -5.18 23.55 16.41
C LEU A 122 -6.36 24.09 15.62
N SER A 123 -7.33 24.74 16.27
CA SER A 123 -8.38 25.44 15.56
C SER A 123 -7.85 26.67 14.82
N ASP A 124 -8.31 26.87 13.60
CA ASP A 124 -7.99 28.06 12.78
C ASP A 124 -8.65 29.34 13.31
N SER A 125 -9.75 29.22 14.05
CA SER A 125 -10.60 30.35 14.46
C SER A 125 -10.83 30.47 15.96
N TRP A 126 -10.62 29.41 16.74
CA TRP A 126 -10.85 29.41 18.20
C TRP A 126 -9.54 29.44 18.98
N ILE A 127 -9.28 30.57 19.63
CA ILE A 127 -8.10 30.74 20.49
C ILE A 127 -8.20 29.78 21.67
N GLY A 128 -7.14 29.00 21.91
CA GLY A 128 -7.08 28.02 22.99
C GLY A 128 -7.79 26.70 22.70
N SER A 129 -8.34 26.53 21.48
CA SER A 129 -8.78 25.23 20.97
C SER A 129 -7.58 24.52 20.35
N GLU A 130 -6.86 23.82 21.21
CA GLU A 130 -5.66 23.06 20.89
C GLU A 130 -5.67 21.76 21.67
N THR A 131 -5.44 20.65 20.97
CA THR A 131 -5.22 19.33 21.58
C THR A 131 -3.87 18.79 21.11
N VAL A 132 -3.16 18.11 22.01
CA VAL A 132 -1.82 17.59 21.76
C VAL A 132 -1.74 16.14 22.20
N HIS A 133 -1.22 15.27 21.33
CA HIS A 133 -0.98 13.86 21.60
C HIS A 133 0.48 13.52 21.31
N THR A 134 1.18 12.98 22.31
CA THR A 134 2.62 12.66 22.20
C THR A 134 2.82 11.17 22.00
N ILE A 135 3.59 10.80 20.97
CA ILE A 135 3.93 9.40 20.68
C ILE A 135 5.42 9.18 20.94
N SER A 136 5.73 8.29 21.88
CA SER A 136 7.11 7.94 22.22
C SER A 136 7.69 6.90 21.27
N PHE A 137 8.94 7.09 20.86
CA PHE A 137 9.71 6.13 20.06
C PHE A 137 10.62 5.23 20.90
N GLN A 138 10.56 5.31 22.24
CA GLN A 138 11.44 4.55 23.14
C GLN A 138 11.38 3.02 22.95
N HIS A 139 10.22 2.49 22.56
CA HIS A 139 10.00 1.06 22.31
C HIS A 139 9.76 0.76 20.83
N LEU A 140 10.14 1.69 19.94
CA LEU A 140 9.93 1.53 18.52
C LEU A 140 10.94 0.54 17.93
N VAL A 141 10.44 -0.62 17.52
CA VAL A 141 11.21 -1.59 16.75
C VAL A 141 11.15 -1.20 15.28
N LYS A 142 12.24 -0.60 14.76
CA LYS A 142 12.36 -0.32 13.33
C LYS A 142 12.61 -1.62 12.55
N PRO A 143 11.96 -1.83 11.39
CA PRO A 143 12.27 -2.95 10.52
C PRO A 143 13.67 -2.75 9.92
N ASN A 144 14.57 -3.70 10.19
CA ASN A 144 15.86 -3.78 9.52
C ASN A 144 15.68 -4.51 8.19
N ASN A 145 15.29 -3.79 7.16
CA ASN A 145 15.34 -4.31 5.80
C ASN A 145 16.72 -4.02 5.22
N GLU A 146 17.66 -4.96 5.38
CA GLU A 146 18.83 -4.98 4.50
C GLU A 146 18.30 -5.10 3.06
N THR A 147 18.56 -4.10 2.23
CA THR A 147 18.18 -4.18 0.83
C THR A 147 19.08 -5.21 0.15
N VAL A 148 18.63 -6.47 0.13
CA VAL A 148 19.29 -7.55 -0.61
C VAL A 148 19.07 -7.27 -2.09
N ARG A 149 20.04 -6.59 -2.70
CA ARG A 149 20.06 -6.33 -4.14
C ARG A 149 21.14 -7.19 -4.77
N THR A 150 20.74 -8.06 -5.68
CA THR A 150 21.69 -8.77 -6.53
C THR A 150 22.26 -7.79 -7.54
N ASN A 151 23.57 -7.56 -7.49
CA ASN A 151 24.25 -6.73 -8.48
C ASN A 151 24.09 -7.31 -9.88
N LEU A 152 23.74 -6.47 -10.85
CA LEU A 152 23.66 -6.89 -12.23
C LEU A 152 25.07 -7.22 -12.74
N LEU A 153 25.30 -8.49 -13.03
CA LEU A 153 26.58 -8.96 -13.55
C LEU A 153 26.80 -8.45 -14.97
N ARG A 154 28.03 -8.04 -15.29
CA ARG A 154 28.45 -7.63 -16.64
C ARG A 154 28.71 -8.85 -17.52
N LEU A 155 27.67 -9.63 -17.77
CA LEU A 155 27.72 -10.81 -18.64
C LEU A 155 27.70 -10.39 -20.11
N GLN A 156 28.24 -11.25 -20.97
CA GLN A 156 28.05 -11.10 -22.41
C GLN A 156 26.56 -11.31 -22.75
N PRO A 157 25.94 -10.44 -23.57
CA PRO A 157 24.53 -10.61 -23.95
C PRO A 157 24.28 -11.99 -24.53
N LEU A 158 23.32 -12.72 -23.97
CA LEU A 158 23.03 -14.08 -24.39
C LEU A 158 22.20 -14.06 -25.70
N PRO A 159 22.64 -14.73 -26.77
CA PRO A 159 21.85 -14.81 -28.00
C PRO A 159 20.62 -15.71 -27.83
N ILE A 160 19.58 -15.47 -28.62
CA ILE A 160 18.38 -16.33 -28.61
C ILE A 160 18.68 -17.79 -28.95
N SER A 161 19.76 -18.05 -29.70
CA SER A 161 20.23 -19.41 -30.05
C SER A 161 20.66 -20.25 -28.84
N ALA A 162 20.77 -19.64 -27.66
CA ALA A 162 21.02 -20.35 -26.40
C ALA A 162 19.80 -21.18 -25.94
N LEU A 163 18.62 -20.97 -26.53
CA LEU A 163 17.43 -21.77 -26.28
C LEU A 163 17.57 -23.20 -26.86
N HIS A 164 18.33 -23.36 -27.95
CA HIS A 164 18.51 -24.63 -28.63
C HIS A 164 17.19 -25.28 -29.10
N ASP A 165 16.23 -24.43 -29.51
CA ASP A 165 14.93 -24.85 -30.04
C ASP A 165 14.50 -23.86 -31.14
N SER A 166 14.43 -24.34 -32.38
CA SER A 166 14.14 -23.49 -33.54
C SER A 166 12.73 -22.91 -33.55
N GLN A 167 11.75 -23.60 -32.95
CA GLN A 167 10.38 -23.08 -32.83
C GLN A 167 10.33 -21.95 -31.81
N VAL A 168 10.95 -22.15 -30.65
CA VAL A 168 10.98 -21.13 -29.58
C VAL A 168 11.83 -19.94 -30.00
N GLU A 169 12.97 -20.16 -30.67
CA GLU A 169 13.82 -19.11 -31.22
C GLU A 169 13.06 -18.22 -32.23
N ALA A 170 12.21 -18.82 -33.09
CA ALA A 170 11.41 -18.07 -34.06
C ALA A 170 10.40 -17.12 -33.38
N ILE A 171 9.85 -17.49 -32.23
CA ILE A 171 8.92 -16.64 -31.45
C ILE A 171 9.60 -15.34 -31.01
N TYR A 172 10.88 -15.41 -30.64
CA TYR A 172 11.65 -14.25 -30.17
C TYR A 172 12.40 -13.50 -31.28
N GLY A 173 12.77 -14.20 -32.36
CA GLY A 173 13.61 -13.67 -33.44
C GLY A 173 13.04 -12.45 -34.15
N SER A 174 11.72 -12.27 -34.12
CA SER A 174 11.04 -11.06 -34.63
C SER A 174 11.20 -9.82 -33.73
N LYS A 175 11.47 -10.01 -32.43
CA LYS A 175 11.54 -8.94 -31.43
C LYS A 175 12.96 -8.53 -31.09
N PHE A 176 13.86 -9.51 -30.88
CA PHE A 176 15.24 -9.24 -30.48
C PHE A 176 16.18 -10.41 -30.82
N ARG A 177 17.48 -10.12 -30.88
CA ARG A 177 18.55 -11.12 -31.13
C ARG A 177 19.28 -11.58 -29.88
N TYR A 178 19.31 -10.73 -28.86
CA TYR A 178 19.99 -10.99 -27.59
C TYR A 178 19.05 -10.67 -26.42
N PHE A 179 19.11 -11.50 -25.39
CA PHE A 179 18.45 -11.24 -24.11
C PHE A 179 19.09 -10.02 -23.43
N ASN A 180 18.29 -9.26 -22.70
CA ASN A 180 18.81 -8.14 -21.93
C ASN A 180 19.68 -8.66 -20.74
N PRO A 181 20.44 -7.78 -20.06
CA PRO A 181 21.34 -8.22 -18.99
C PRO A 181 20.66 -8.99 -17.85
N MET A 182 19.45 -8.60 -17.45
CA MET A 182 18.71 -9.28 -16.37
C MET A 182 18.22 -10.66 -16.81
N GLN A 183 17.69 -10.77 -18.03
CA GLN A 183 17.29 -12.04 -18.64
C GLN A 183 18.50 -12.95 -18.82
N THR A 184 19.63 -12.42 -19.29
CA THR A 184 20.90 -13.15 -19.42
C THR A 184 21.37 -13.71 -18.07
N MET A 185 21.35 -12.88 -17.02
CA MET A 185 21.75 -13.29 -15.66
C MET A 185 20.83 -14.36 -15.07
N THR A 186 19.53 -14.32 -15.37
CA THR A 186 18.54 -15.26 -14.82
C THR A 186 18.32 -16.50 -15.69
N PHE A 187 18.84 -16.50 -16.93
CA PHE A 187 18.60 -17.54 -17.93
C PHE A 187 18.92 -18.95 -17.42
N HIS A 188 20.13 -19.14 -16.87
CA HIS A 188 20.54 -20.48 -16.42
C HIS A 188 19.61 -21.04 -15.35
N SER A 189 19.25 -20.22 -14.36
CA SER A 189 18.37 -20.64 -13.26
C SER A 189 16.95 -20.98 -13.75
N LEU A 190 16.46 -20.30 -14.78
CA LEU A 190 15.08 -20.47 -15.28
C LEU A 190 14.96 -21.50 -16.39
N TYR A 191 16.00 -21.67 -17.22
CA TYR A 191 15.96 -22.49 -18.43
C TYR A 191 16.71 -23.82 -18.31
N ASN A 192 17.61 -23.94 -17.33
CA ASN A 192 18.44 -25.13 -17.13
C ASN A 192 18.34 -25.71 -15.71
N SER A 193 17.42 -25.22 -14.87
CA SER A 193 17.27 -25.67 -13.49
C SER A 193 15.81 -25.69 -13.04
N ASN A 194 15.49 -26.53 -12.05
CA ASN A 194 14.16 -26.64 -11.45
C ASN A 194 14.00 -25.85 -10.14
N SER A 195 14.95 -24.97 -9.83
CA SER A 195 14.92 -24.17 -8.60
C SER A 195 13.84 -23.09 -8.66
N SER A 196 13.18 -22.81 -7.53
CA SER A 196 12.29 -21.64 -7.44
C SER A 196 13.10 -20.34 -7.53
N VAL A 197 12.68 -19.42 -8.40
CA VAL A 197 13.37 -18.15 -8.66
C VAL A 197 12.46 -16.97 -8.34
N PHE A 198 12.96 -16.00 -7.58
CA PHE A 198 12.35 -14.69 -7.41
C PHE A 198 13.07 -13.65 -8.26
N VAL A 199 12.33 -12.90 -9.08
CA VAL A 199 12.88 -11.83 -9.93
C VAL A 199 12.20 -10.51 -9.63
N GLY A 200 12.85 -9.70 -8.80
CA GLY A 200 12.48 -8.31 -8.54
C GLY A 200 13.19 -7.37 -9.51
N SER A 201 12.46 -6.77 -10.46
CA SER A 201 12.97 -5.69 -11.33
C SER A 201 11.88 -4.69 -11.68
N PRO A 202 12.22 -3.44 -12.04
CA PRO A 202 11.26 -2.42 -12.45
C PRO A 202 10.33 -2.87 -13.59
N THR A 203 9.17 -2.23 -13.71
CA THR A 203 8.28 -2.42 -14.87
C THR A 203 9.00 -1.99 -16.15
N GLY A 204 8.83 -2.76 -17.23
CA GLY A 204 9.55 -2.55 -18.49
C GLY A 204 10.89 -3.28 -18.62
N SER A 205 11.44 -3.87 -17.55
CA SER A 205 12.71 -4.63 -17.60
C SER A 205 12.61 -6.02 -18.29
N GLY A 206 11.46 -6.38 -18.86
CA GLY A 206 11.29 -7.63 -19.60
C GLY A 206 11.04 -8.88 -18.75
N LYS A 207 10.43 -8.73 -17.56
CA LYS A 207 10.04 -9.84 -16.66
C LYS A 207 9.11 -10.87 -17.31
N THR A 208 8.34 -10.50 -18.32
CA THR A 208 7.48 -11.45 -19.04
C THR A 208 8.31 -12.53 -19.73
N VAL A 209 9.43 -12.17 -20.35
CA VAL A 209 10.33 -13.13 -21.01
C VAL A 209 10.95 -14.09 -19.98
N VAL A 210 11.25 -13.59 -18.78
CA VAL A 210 11.75 -14.41 -17.65
C VAL A 210 10.73 -15.49 -17.28
N ALA A 211 9.44 -15.16 -17.22
CA ALA A 211 8.38 -16.14 -16.98
C ALA A 211 8.24 -17.13 -18.16
N GLU A 212 8.37 -16.65 -19.40
CA GLU A 212 8.33 -17.50 -20.59
C GLU A 212 9.50 -18.52 -20.63
N LEU A 213 10.70 -18.13 -20.20
CA LEU A 213 11.83 -19.08 -20.09
C LEU A 213 11.49 -20.26 -19.17
N ALA A 214 10.83 -20.00 -18.03
CA ALA A 214 10.39 -21.05 -17.12
C ALA A 214 9.30 -21.95 -17.75
N ILE A 215 8.40 -21.38 -18.57
CA ILE A 215 7.39 -22.15 -19.32
C ILE A 215 8.07 -23.12 -20.29
N TRP A 216 9.03 -22.62 -21.07
CA TRP A 216 9.74 -23.47 -22.04
C TRP A 216 10.56 -24.56 -21.36
N HIS A 217 11.21 -24.24 -20.24
CA HIS A 217 11.89 -25.26 -19.42
C HIS A 217 10.93 -26.34 -18.95
N ALA A 218 9.75 -25.97 -18.43
CA ALA A 218 8.74 -26.92 -17.99
C ALA A 218 8.27 -27.84 -19.11
N PHE A 219 8.04 -27.31 -20.32
CA PHE A 219 7.63 -28.13 -21.47
C PHE A 219 8.74 -29.02 -22.03
N LYS A 220 10.00 -28.59 -21.91
CA LYS A 220 11.17 -29.36 -22.34
C LYS A 220 11.46 -30.52 -21.38
N GLU A 221 11.51 -30.24 -20.09
CA GLU A 221 11.88 -31.20 -19.04
C GLU A 221 10.71 -32.14 -18.69
N PHE A 222 9.47 -31.63 -18.70
CA PHE A 222 8.28 -32.37 -18.31
C PHE A 222 7.21 -32.33 -19.42
N PRO A 223 7.34 -33.16 -20.47
CA PRO A 223 6.34 -33.22 -21.54
C PRO A 223 4.94 -33.55 -21.03
N GLY A 224 3.95 -32.75 -21.43
CA GLY A 224 2.56 -32.89 -20.96
C GLY A 224 2.26 -32.23 -19.61
N SER A 225 3.23 -31.49 -19.05
CA SER A 225 3.00 -30.62 -17.89
C SER A 225 2.05 -29.47 -18.21
N LYS A 226 1.42 -28.93 -17.16
CA LYS A 226 0.59 -27.72 -17.24
C LYS A 226 1.30 -26.59 -16.52
N VAL A 227 1.24 -25.39 -17.09
CA VAL A 227 1.77 -24.18 -16.48
C VAL A 227 0.63 -23.24 -16.13
N VAL A 228 0.63 -22.75 -14.89
CA VAL A 228 -0.31 -21.74 -14.42
C VAL A 228 0.41 -20.40 -14.30
N TYR A 229 -0.06 -19.40 -15.02
CA TYR A 229 0.39 -18.03 -14.92
C TYR A 229 -0.65 -17.18 -14.20
N ILE A 230 -0.26 -16.58 -13.08
CA ILE A 230 -1.14 -15.78 -12.23
C ILE A 230 -0.76 -14.30 -12.37
N ALA A 231 -1.74 -13.45 -12.70
CA ALA A 231 -1.58 -12.00 -12.71
C ALA A 231 -2.62 -11.32 -11.80
N PRO A 232 -2.24 -10.23 -11.10
CA PRO A 232 -3.09 -9.63 -10.06
C PRO A 232 -4.34 -8.93 -10.58
N MET A 233 -4.41 -8.63 -11.89
CA MET A 233 -5.51 -7.88 -12.48
C MET A 233 -5.99 -8.56 -13.76
N LYS A 234 -7.33 -8.57 -13.97
CA LYS A 234 -7.95 -9.10 -15.20
C LYS A 234 -7.43 -8.43 -16.47
N ALA A 235 -7.14 -7.13 -16.43
CA ALA A 235 -6.58 -6.40 -17.57
C ALA A 235 -5.23 -6.97 -18.01
N LEU A 236 -4.34 -7.28 -17.04
CA LEU A 236 -3.05 -7.90 -17.32
C LEU A 236 -3.23 -9.33 -17.84
N VAL A 237 -4.20 -10.09 -17.32
CA VAL A 237 -4.55 -11.42 -17.86
C VAL A 237 -4.93 -11.32 -19.33
N ARG A 238 -5.86 -10.44 -19.70
CA ARG A 238 -6.31 -10.27 -21.10
C ARG A 238 -5.16 -9.87 -22.02
N GLU A 239 -4.35 -8.90 -21.59
CA GLU A 239 -3.16 -8.48 -22.34
C GLU A 239 -2.19 -9.66 -22.59
N ARG A 240 -1.97 -10.51 -21.58
CA ARG A 240 -1.13 -11.71 -21.73
C ARG A 240 -1.77 -12.78 -22.60
N VAL A 241 -3.07 -12.99 -22.50
CA VAL A 241 -3.83 -13.93 -23.33
C VAL A 241 -3.73 -13.54 -24.80
N ASP A 242 -3.94 -12.28 -25.14
CA ASP A 242 -3.86 -11.79 -26.53
C ASP A 242 -2.44 -11.94 -27.10
N ASP A 243 -1.43 -11.56 -26.33
CA ASP A 243 -0.01 -11.67 -26.73
C ASP A 243 0.44 -13.13 -26.88
N TRP A 244 0.10 -14.01 -25.93
CA TRP A 244 0.51 -15.42 -25.98
C TRP A 244 -0.32 -16.25 -26.95
N ARG A 245 -1.59 -15.92 -27.22
CA ARG A 245 -2.34 -16.54 -28.33
C ARG A 245 -1.68 -16.26 -29.67
N ALA A 246 -1.32 -15.00 -29.92
CA ALA A 246 -0.67 -14.59 -31.16
C ALA A 246 0.75 -15.12 -31.31
N ARG A 247 1.53 -15.20 -30.22
CA ARG A 247 2.94 -15.59 -30.27
C ARG A 247 3.22 -17.06 -29.97
N ILE A 248 2.61 -17.61 -28.94
CA ILE A 248 2.91 -18.97 -28.45
C ILE A 248 1.96 -19.96 -29.10
N GLN A 249 0.65 -19.80 -28.93
CA GLN A 249 -0.34 -20.77 -29.44
C GLN A 249 -0.37 -20.84 -30.97
N ALA A 250 -0.19 -19.70 -31.67
CA ALA A 250 -0.17 -19.70 -33.13
C ALA A 250 1.08 -20.36 -33.75
N ASN A 251 2.19 -20.44 -33.01
CA ASN A 251 3.48 -20.94 -33.51
C ASN A 251 3.91 -22.27 -32.87
N THR A 252 3.14 -22.79 -31.90
CA THR A 252 3.44 -24.04 -31.19
C THR A 252 2.19 -24.90 -31.05
N LYS A 253 2.36 -26.15 -30.62
CA LYS A 253 1.24 -27.05 -30.32
C LYS A 253 0.57 -26.79 -28.97
N HIS A 254 1.08 -25.83 -28.18
CA HIS A 254 0.63 -25.61 -26.81
C HIS A 254 -0.67 -24.81 -26.78
N LYS A 255 -1.69 -25.34 -26.10
CA LYS A 255 -3.01 -24.73 -25.95
C LYS A 255 -3.03 -23.80 -24.74
N LEU A 256 -3.62 -22.61 -24.91
CA LEU A 256 -3.76 -21.61 -23.86
C LEU A 256 -5.23 -21.37 -23.52
N VAL A 257 -5.54 -21.28 -22.23
CA VAL A 257 -6.88 -20.94 -21.73
C VAL A 257 -6.83 -19.75 -20.76
N GLU A 258 -7.83 -18.86 -20.89
CA GLU A 258 -8.09 -17.80 -19.91
C GLU A 258 -9.08 -18.31 -18.87
N LEU A 259 -8.71 -18.25 -17.60
CA LEU A 259 -9.57 -18.62 -16.49
C LEU A 259 -9.74 -17.42 -15.55
N THR A 260 -10.81 -16.65 -15.76
CA THR A 260 -11.11 -15.46 -14.93
C THR A 260 -12.56 -15.52 -14.43
N GLY A 261 -12.99 -14.51 -13.65
CA GLY A 261 -14.40 -14.41 -13.26
C GLY A 261 -15.35 -14.14 -14.43
N ASP A 262 -14.85 -13.56 -15.54
CA ASP A 262 -15.66 -13.19 -16.70
C ASP A 262 -15.59 -14.25 -17.82
N SER A 263 -14.52 -15.04 -17.84
CA SER A 263 -14.33 -16.16 -18.78
C SER A 263 -14.32 -17.47 -17.99
N LEU A 264 -15.41 -18.22 -18.10
CA LEU A 264 -15.58 -19.56 -17.54
C LEU A 264 -15.43 -20.59 -18.68
N PRO A 265 -14.21 -21.03 -18.99
CA PRO A 265 -13.99 -22.07 -19.99
C PRO A 265 -14.62 -23.38 -19.55
N GLU A 266 -14.96 -24.24 -20.52
CA GLU A 266 -15.47 -25.56 -20.22
C GLU A 266 -14.40 -26.41 -19.50
N ALA A 267 -14.83 -27.32 -18.62
CA ALA A 267 -13.90 -28.21 -17.90
C ALA A 267 -12.99 -29.01 -18.84
N ARG A 268 -13.45 -29.27 -20.07
CA ARG A 268 -12.65 -29.92 -21.12
C ARG A 268 -11.53 -29.03 -21.62
N GLU A 269 -11.78 -27.75 -21.86
CA GLU A 269 -10.75 -26.79 -22.32
C GLU A 269 -9.64 -26.64 -21.29
N VAL A 270 -9.99 -26.56 -20.01
CA VAL A 270 -9.00 -26.50 -18.92
C VAL A 270 -8.16 -27.78 -18.84
N ARG A 271 -8.78 -28.95 -19.06
CA ARG A 271 -8.06 -30.24 -19.11
C ARG A 271 -7.15 -30.36 -20.33
N GLU A 272 -7.52 -29.80 -21.47
CA GLU A 272 -6.71 -29.86 -22.70
C GLU A 272 -5.65 -28.74 -22.79
N ALA A 273 -5.76 -27.68 -21.99
CA ALA A 273 -4.82 -26.56 -22.02
C ALA A 273 -3.46 -26.89 -21.39
N ASP A 274 -2.37 -26.45 -22.02
CA ASP A 274 -1.00 -26.55 -21.47
C ASP A 274 -0.65 -25.31 -20.65
N ILE A 275 -1.24 -24.15 -20.99
CA ILE A 275 -1.03 -22.87 -20.30
C ILE A 275 -2.37 -22.34 -19.79
N ILE A 276 -2.47 -22.08 -18.49
CA ILE A 276 -3.64 -21.48 -17.84
C ILE A 276 -3.25 -20.09 -17.34
N ILE A 277 -3.91 -19.04 -17.84
CA ILE A 277 -3.72 -17.66 -17.39
C ILE A 277 -4.90 -17.27 -16.50
N THR A 278 -4.65 -16.86 -15.25
CA THR A 278 -5.70 -16.64 -14.25
C THR A 278 -5.38 -15.52 -13.25
N THR A 279 -6.34 -15.18 -12.38
CA THR A 279 -6.16 -14.25 -11.27
C THR A 279 -6.04 -15.01 -9.93
N PRO A 280 -5.46 -14.40 -8.88
CA PRO A 280 -5.30 -15.05 -7.58
C PRO A 280 -6.63 -15.58 -7.01
N GLU A 281 -7.71 -14.81 -7.11
CA GLU A 281 -9.01 -15.16 -6.55
C GLU A 281 -9.60 -16.39 -7.26
N LYS A 282 -9.43 -16.46 -8.58
CA LYS A 282 -9.94 -17.58 -9.36
C LYS A 282 -9.09 -18.83 -9.16
N PHE A 283 -7.77 -18.68 -9.00
CA PHE A 283 -6.87 -19.79 -8.69
C PHE A 283 -7.13 -20.36 -7.29
N ASP A 284 -7.37 -19.51 -6.28
CA ASP A 284 -7.74 -19.96 -4.93
C ASP A 284 -9.05 -20.76 -4.96
N GLY A 285 -10.06 -20.29 -5.69
CA GLY A 285 -11.34 -20.98 -5.81
C GLY A 285 -11.31 -22.35 -6.50
N ILE A 286 -10.31 -22.64 -7.33
CA ILE A 286 -10.17 -23.95 -8.02
C ILE A 286 -9.17 -24.89 -7.34
N SER A 287 -8.30 -24.37 -6.48
CA SER A 287 -7.23 -25.14 -5.83
C SER A 287 -7.62 -25.68 -4.45
N ARG A 288 -8.73 -25.18 -3.88
CA ARG A 288 -9.40 -25.72 -2.69
C ARG A 288 -10.30 -26.89 -3.03
#